data_AF-A0A3D1SQ76-F1
#
_entry.id   AF-A0A3D1SQ76-F1
#
_cell.length_a   1.000
_cell.length_b   1.000
_cell.length_c   1.000
_cell.angle_alpha   90.00
_cell.angle_beta   90.00
_cell.angle_gamma   90.00
#
_symmetry.space_group_name_H-M   'P 1'
#
loop_
_entity.id
_entity.type
_entity.pdbx_description
1 polymer ?
#
loop_
_entity_poly.entity_id
_entity_poly.type
_entity_poly.pdbx_seq_one_letter_code
_entity_poly.pdbx_strand_id
1 'polypeptide(L)'
;MNDEHQEPHVFRLLQGEALDIHRSSTGHVGRVFCGEGLEAVWVAKQQEVIDAAWFSQPTVDLLIILQGQLRVEFEQTHQESVVLEPGDLLVLPPHTQCRAYRWPRDRQEATIFLAVYPVRDEAPQPL
;
A
#
# COMPACT_ATOMS: atom_id res chain seq x y z
N MET A 1 33.95 2.66 -10.19
CA MET A 1 32.60 2.24 -10.62
C MET A 1 31.74 3.48 -10.42
N ASN A 2 31.21 4.03 -11.51
CA ASN A 2 30.61 5.37 -11.51
C ASN A 2 29.44 5.41 -10.53
N ASP A 3 29.55 6.33 -9.58
CA ASP A 3 28.46 6.85 -8.78
C ASP A 3 27.62 7.71 -9.75
N GLU A 4 26.77 7.07 -10.54
CA GLU A 4 25.76 7.78 -11.32
C GLU A 4 24.84 8.44 -10.29
N HIS A 5 25.00 9.75 -10.10
CA HIS A 5 24.03 10.57 -9.41
C HIS A 5 22.65 10.28 -10.02
N GLN A 6 21.85 9.44 -9.36
CA GLN A 6 20.48 9.19 -9.78
C GLN A 6 19.76 10.53 -9.75
N GLU A 7 19.42 11.04 -10.93
CA GLU A 7 18.66 12.29 -11.04
C GLU A 7 17.33 12.13 -10.29
N PRO A 8 16.86 13.18 -9.58
CA PRO A 8 15.56 13.13 -8.93
C PRO A 8 14.46 12.79 -9.93
N HIS A 9 13.70 11.73 -9.65
CA HIS A 9 12.57 11.31 -10.48
C HIS A 9 11.25 11.66 -9.80
N VAL A 10 10.28 12.14 -10.59
CA VAL A 10 8.95 12.52 -10.11
C VAL A 10 7.91 11.56 -10.69
N PHE A 11 7.22 10.83 -9.82
CA PHE A 11 6.07 10.01 -10.19
C PHE A 11 4.75 10.74 -9.91
N ARG A 12 3.86 10.81 -10.91
CA ARG A 12 2.48 11.28 -10.77
C ARG A 12 1.59 10.13 -10.30
N LEU A 13 1.61 9.86 -9.00
CA LEU A 13 0.89 8.71 -8.38
C LEU A 13 -0.60 8.67 -8.73
N LEU A 14 -1.30 9.82 -8.68
CA LEU A 14 -2.73 9.90 -9.02
C LEU A 14 -3.02 9.69 -10.52
N GLN A 15 -2.00 9.80 -11.37
CA GLN A 15 -2.09 9.47 -12.80
C GLN A 15 -1.69 8.01 -13.09
N GLY A 16 -1.31 7.25 -12.05
CA GLY A 16 -0.94 5.84 -12.15
C GLY A 16 0.49 5.57 -12.64
N GLU A 17 1.38 6.55 -12.59
CA GLU A 17 2.80 6.35 -12.94
C GLU A 17 3.50 5.42 -11.93
N ALA A 18 4.30 4.48 -12.45
CA ALA A 18 5.05 3.49 -11.67
C ALA A 18 6.19 2.90 -12.52
N LEU A 19 7.16 2.27 -11.85
CA LEU A 19 8.19 1.42 -12.47
C LEU A 19 7.56 0.17 -13.07
N ASP A 20 6.62 -0.44 -12.36
CA ASP A 20 5.82 -1.59 -12.80
C ASP A 20 4.45 -1.59 -12.13
N ILE A 21 3.46 -2.22 -12.78
CA ILE A 21 2.07 -2.26 -12.32
C ILE A 21 1.56 -3.70 -12.33
N HIS A 22 1.12 -4.17 -11.17
CA HIS A 22 0.35 -5.40 -11.02
C HIS A 22 -1.15 -5.09 -10.93
N ARG A 23 -1.96 -5.80 -11.70
CA ARG A 23 -3.42 -5.61 -11.73
C ARG A 23 -4.12 -6.91 -11.35
N SER A 24 -4.99 -6.84 -10.35
CA SER A 24 -5.80 -7.97 -9.93
C SER A 24 -7.28 -7.57 -9.81
N SER A 25 -8.13 -8.56 -9.53
CA SER A 25 -9.54 -8.34 -9.19
C SER A 25 -9.75 -7.70 -7.82
N THR A 26 -8.70 -7.56 -7.01
CA THR A 26 -8.72 -7.02 -5.64
C THR A 26 -7.98 -5.67 -5.50
N GLY A 27 -7.51 -5.13 -6.63
CA GLY A 27 -6.91 -3.81 -6.73
C GLY A 27 -5.81 -3.74 -7.78
N HIS A 28 -5.32 -2.53 -8.01
CA HIS A 28 -4.09 -2.30 -8.78
C HIS A 28 -2.99 -1.82 -7.83
N VAL A 29 -1.78 -2.31 -8.03
CA VAL A 29 -0.60 -1.91 -7.27
C VAL A 29 0.47 -1.48 -8.26
N GLY A 30 1.00 -0.26 -8.10
CA GLY A 30 2.12 0.22 -8.90
C GLY A 30 3.32 0.51 -8.02
N ARG A 31 4.45 -0.13 -8.32
CA ARG A 31 5.70 0.06 -7.58
C ARG A 31 6.42 1.31 -8.06
N VAL A 32 6.76 2.21 -7.14
CA VAL A 32 7.41 3.50 -7.47
C VAL A 32 8.84 3.59 -6.98
N PHE A 33 9.20 2.80 -5.96
CA PHE A 33 10.56 2.72 -5.45
C PHE A 33 10.81 1.33 -4.86
N CYS A 34 12.01 0.79 -5.07
CA CYS A 34 12.50 -0.42 -4.44
C CYS A 34 14.04 -0.33 -4.38
N GLY A 35 14.59 -0.25 -3.18
CA GLY A 35 16.03 -0.08 -2.96
C GLY A 35 16.32 0.33 -1.53
N GLU A 36 17.58 0.21 -1.09
CA GLU A 36 18.01 0.67 0.25
C GLU A 36 17.14 0.09 1.40
N GLY A 37 16.64 -1.15 1.23
CA GLY A 37 15.78 -1.81 2.22
C GLY A 37 14.37 -1.20 2.35
N LEU A 38 13.92 -0.40 1.38
CA LEU A 38 12.61 0.25 1.36
C LEU A 38 11.89 -0.02 0.05
N GLU A 39 10.58 -0.24 0.13
CA GLU A 39 9.70 -0.25 -1.03
C GLU A 39 8.54 0.71 -0.82
N ALA A 40 8.17 1.39 -1.89
CA ALA A 40 7.00 2.25 -1.95
C ALA A 40 6.14 1.86 -3.15
N VAL A 41 4.85 1.69 -2.91
CA VAL A 41 3.87 1.33 -3.92
C VAL A 41 2.62 2.21 -3.77
N TRP A 42 2.03 2.66 -4.88
CA TRP A 42 0.66 3.12 -4.82
C TRP A 42 -0.28 1.93 -4.96
N VAL A 43 -1.41 1.99 -4.26
CA VAL A 43 -2.48 1.00 -4.33
C VAL A 43 -3.77 1.71 -4.70
N ALA A 44 -4.44 1.23 -5.74
CA ALA A 44 -5.75 1.71 -6.16
C ALA A 44 -6.81 0.64 -5.86
N LYS A 45 -7.73 0.99 -4.95
CA LYS A 45 -8.89 0.19 -4.55
C LYS A 45 -10.14 0.69 -5.27
N GLN A 46 -10.81 -0.19 -6.01
CA GLN A 46 -11.96 0.17 -6.87
C GLN A 46 -13.25 -0.53 -6.40
N GLN A 47 -14.04 -1.10 -7.31
CA GLN A 47 -15.24 -1.88 -6.99
C GLN A 47 -14.91 -3.36 -6.70
N GLU A 48 -13.70 -3.66 -6.24
CA GLU A 48 -13.37 -5.04 -5.93
C GLU A 48 -14.24 -5.61 -4.81
N VAL A 49 -14.41 -6.93 -4.86
CA VAL A 49 -14.89 -7.72 -3.72
C VAL A 49 -13.89 -7.50 -2.58
N ILE A 50 -14.39 -7.25 -1.36
CA ILE A 50 -13.49 -7.17 -0.20
C ILE A 50 -12.80 -8.52 -0.10
N ASP A 51 -11.48 -8.50 -0.04
CA ASP A 51 -10.72 -9.72 0.20
C ASP A 51 -11.19 -10.36 1.51
N ALA A 52 -11.61 -11.62 1.42
CA ALA A 52 -12.03 -12.38 2.60
C ALA A 52 -10.83 -12.74 3.49
N ALA A 53 -9.62 -12.72 2.94
CA ALA A 53 -8.39 -12.94 3.68
C ALA A 53 -7.96 -11.68 4.45
N TRP A 54 -7.37 -11.91 5.62
CA TRP A 54 -6.67 -10.88 6.37
C TRP A 54 -5.27 -10.70 5.82
N PHE A 55 -4.90 -9.45 5.53
CA PHE A 55 -3.55 -9.05 5.17
C PHE A 55 -2.72 -8.85 6.43
N SER A 56 -1.44 -9.24 6.37
CA SER A 56 -0.46 -8.97 7.41
C SER A 56 0.96 -8.91 6.85
N GLN A 57 1.76 -7.96 7.32
CA GLN A 57 3.19 -7.87 6.99
C GLN A 57 4.07 -8.16 8.22
N PRO A 58 5.28 -8.73 8.05
CA PRO A 58 6.22 -8.96 9.15
C PRO A 58 7.03 -7.72 9.56
N THR A 59 6.77 -6.58 8.94
CA THR A 59 7.42 -5.28 9.16
C THR A 59 6.35 -4.20 9.34
N VAL A 60 6.76 -3.01 9.74
CA VAL A 60 5.87 -1.85 9.79
C VAL A 60 5.43 -1.48 8.36
N ASP A 61 4.16 -1.09 8.21
CA ASP A 61 3.61 -0.63 6.94
C ASP A 61 2.94 0.74 7.15
N LEU A 62 3.34 1.71 6.33
CA LEU A 62 2.85 3.09 6.38
C LEU A 62 1.89 3.33 5.23
N LEU A 63 0.62 3.61 5.54
CA LEU A 63 -0.40 3.87 4.52
C LEU A 63 -0.82 5.35 4.53
N ILE A 64 -0.56 6.07 3.43
CA ILE A 64 -0.90 7.48 3.27
C ILE A 64 -2.01 7.63 2.23
N ILE A 65 -3.15 8.18 2.61
CA ILE A 65 -4.28 8.32 1.69
C ILE A 65 -4.07 9.54 0.79
N LEU A 66 -4.18 9.34 -0.52
CA LEU A 66 -3.98 10.37 -1.54
C LEU A 66 -5.30 10.79 -2.21
N GLN A 67 -6.23 9.85 -2.37
CA GLN A 67 -7.54 10.09 -3.01
C GLN A 67 -8.59 9.12 -2.45
N GLY A 68 -9.84 9.60 -2.33
CA GLY A 68 -10.94 8.81 -1.78
C GLY A 68 -10.78 8.55 -0.28
N GLN A 69 -11.55 7.60 0.26
CA GLN A 69 -11.44 7.18 1.65
C GLN A 69 -11.13 5.69 1.74
N LEU A 70 -10.35 5.28 2.73
CA LEU A 70 -10.00 3.89 2.98
C LEU A 70 -10.59 3.45 4.32
N ARG A 71 -11.44 2.42 4.32
CA ARG A 71 -11.87 1.77 5.54
C ARG A 71 -10.92 0.62 5.85
N VAL A 72 -10.37 0.63 7.05
CA VAL A 72 -9.48 -0.42 7.56
C VAL A 72 -10.16 -1.10 8.74
N GLU A 73 -10.29 -2.41 8.64
CA GLU A 73 -10.81 -3.26 9.71
C GLU A 73 -9.70 -4.18 10.20
N PHE A 74 -9.70 -4.47 11.49
CA PHE A 74 -8.69 -5.29 12.14
C PHE A 74 -9.32 -6.61 12.57
N GLU A 75 -8.56 -7.72 12.48
CA GLU A 75 -9.05 -9.04 12.91
C GLU A 75 -9.26 -9.10 14.42
N GLN A 76 -8.42 -8.39 15.16
CA GLN A 76 -8.46 -8.34 16.62
C GLN A 76 -9.69 -7.57 17.10
N THR A 77 -10.55 -8.23 17.88
CA THR A 77 -11.87 -7.72 18.30
C THR A 77 -11.84 -6.48 19.20
N HIS A 78 -10.67 -6.07 19.69
CA HIS A 78 -10.50 -4.90 20.53
C HIS A 78 -10.16 -3.62 19.77
N GLN A 79 -9.79 -3.71 18.49
CA GLN A 79 -9.53 -2.52 17.66
C GLN A 79 -10.77 -2.15 16.86
N GLU A 80 -11.21 -0.91 16.99
CA GLU A 80 -12.27 -0.36 16.16
C GLU A 80 -11.77 -0.18 14.72
N SER A 81 -12.69 -0.38 13.76
CA SER A 81 -12.44 -0.04 12.36
C SER A 81 -12.22 1.46 12.22
N VAL A 82 -11.30 1.87 11.36
CA VAL A 82 -11.05 3.28 11.05
C VAL A 82 -11.44 3.60 9.61
N VAL A 83 -11.84 4.85 9.37
CA VAL A 83 -12.00 5.41 8.02
C VAL A 83 -10.96 6.52 7.89
N LEU A 84 -10.11 6.40 6.89
CA LEU A 84 -9.02 7.32 6.59
C LEU A 84 -9.39 8.17 5.37
N GLU A 85 -9.04 9.46 5.41
CA GLU A 85 -9.30 10.46 4.38
C GLU A 85 -8.00 10.99 3.77
N PRO A 86 -8.03 11.70 2.62
CA PRO A 86 -6.81 12.22 2.01
C PRO A 86 -6.00 13.10 2.97
N GLY A 87 -4.72 12.77 3.13
CA GLY A 87 -3.81 13.39 4.10
C GLY A 87 -3.61 12.58 5.38
N ASP A 88 -4.46 11.60 5.68
CA ASP A 88 -4.25 10.70 6.81
C ASP A 88 -3.12 9.71 6.54
N LEU A 89 -2.36 9.42 7.60
CA LEU A 89 -1.35 8.37 7.66
C LEU A 89 -1.78 7.34 8.71
N LEU A 90 -1.88 6.08 8.30
CA LEU A 90 -1.99 4.94 9.22
C LEU A 90 -0.63 4.24 9.33
N VAL A 91 -0.17 4.04 10.57
CA VAL A 91 0.98 3.20 10.88
C VAL A 91 0.46 1.84 11.31
N LEU A 92 0.73 0.80 10.52
CA LEU A 92 0.42 -0.59 10.87
C LEU A 92 1.65 -1.25 11.51
N PRO A 93 1.58 -1.63 12.80
CA PRO A 93 2.64 -2.43 13.41
C PRO A 93 2.85 -3.76 12.70
N PRO A 94 4.06 -4.35 12.80
CA PRO A 94 4.32 -5.71 12.32
C PRO A 94 3.26 -6.71 12.82
N HIS A 95 2.89 -7.63 11.95
CA HIS A 95 1.93 -8.70 12.19
C HIS A 95 0.50 -8.23 12.51
N THR A 96 0.18 -6.95 12.28
CA THR A 96 -1.21 -6.48 12.37
C THR A 96 -2.01 -7.14 11.25
N GLN A 97 -3.09 -7.82 11.62
CA GLN A 97 -4.01 -8.44 10.68
C GLN A 97 -5.13 -7.45 10.36
N CYS A 98 -5.22 -7.03 9.10
CA CYS A 98 -6.21 -6.06 8.66
C CYS A 98 -6.77 -6.37 7.28
N ARG A 99 -7.90 -5.75 6.96
CA ARG A 99 -8.44 -5.67 5.59
C ARG A 99 -8.78 -4.23 5.30
N ALA A 100 -8.34 -3.76 4.13
CA ALA A 100 -8.50 -2.38 3.72
C ALA A 100 -9.23 -2.34 2.38
N TYR A 101 -10.27 -1.53 2.32
CA TYR A 101 -11.12 -1.41 1.13
C TYR A 101 -11.66 0.01 0.99
N ARG A 102 -12.02 0.36 -0.25
CA ARG A 102 -12.57 1.68 -0.56
C ARG A 102 -13.82 2.00 0.25
N TRP A 103 -13.97 3.26 0.66
CA TRP A 103 -15.15 3.74 1.37
C TRP A 103 -15.66 5.09 0.81
N PRO A 104 -16.97 5.37 0.87
CA PRO A 104 -18.07 4.40 0.90
C PRO A 104 -18.05 3.46 -0.31
N ARG A 105 -18.66 2.27 -0.19
CA ARG A 105 -18.58 1.21 -1.21
C ARG A 105 -19.29 1.55 -2.53
N ASP A 106 -20.24 2.46 -2.51
CA ASP A 106 -21.05 2.87 -3.66
C ASP A 106 -20.41 3.97 -4.52
N ARG A 107 -19.29 4.57 -4.08
CA ARG A 107 -18.55 5.51 -4.94
C ARG A 107 -18.05 4.84 -6.23
N GLN A 108 -17.87 5.63 -7.30
CA GLN A 108 -17.28 5.13 -8.54
C GLN A 108 -15.78 5.37 -8.62
N GLU A 109 -15.32 6.47 -8.00
CA GLU A 109 -13.92 6.85 -7.97
C GLU A 109 -13.09 5.86 -7.14
N ALA A 110 -11.85 5.62 -7.57
CA ALA A 110 -10.91 4.77 -6.84
C ALA A 110 -10.43 5.46 -5.55
N THR A 111 -10.22 4.67 -4.51
CA THR A 111 -9.38 5.09 -3.37
C THR A 111 -7.93 4.79 -3.72
N ILE A 112 -7.07 5.79 -3.66
CA ILE A 112 -5.63 5.65 -3.93
C ILE A 112 -4.86 6.01 -2.68
N PHE A 113 -3.94 5.14 -2.28
CA PHE A 113 -3.02 5.39 -1.17
C PHE A 113 -1.59 4.94 -1.51
N LEU A 114 -0.61 5.54 -0.85
CA LEU A 114 0.78 5.12 -0.90
C LEU A 114 1.05 4.19 0.29
N ALA A 115 1.56 3.00 0.03
CA ALA A 115 2.11 2.10 1.04
C ALA A 115 3.64 2.18 1.00
N VAL A 116 4.27 2.31 2.16
CA VAL A 116 5.73 2.36 2.32
C VAL A 116 6.14 1.43 3.43
N TYR A 117 6.98 0.45 3.12
CA TYR A 117 7.41 -0.56 4.07
C TYR A 117 8.86 -0.99 3.86
N PRO A 118 9.55 -1.44 4.91
CA PRO A 118 10.86 -2.03 4.76
C PRO A 118 10.77 -3.34 3.98
N VAL A 119 11.67 -3.53 3.03
CA VAL A 119 11.92 -4.83 2.39
C VAL A 119 13.07 -5.47 3.14
N ARG A 120 12.86 -6.68 3.66
CA ARG A 120 13.99 -7.46 4.18
C ARG A 120 14.81 -7.90 2.98
N ASP A 121 16.12 -7.70 3.02
CA ASP A 121 17.03 -8.45 2.16
C ASP A 121 16.76 -9.93 2.43
N GLU A 122 16.17 -10.65 1.47
CA GLU A 122 16.24 -12.10 1.47
C GLU A 122 17.70 -12.48 1.31
N ALA A 123 18.40 -12.70 2.43
CA ALA A 123 19.63 -13.45 2.37
C ALA A 123 19.30 -14.81 1.70
N PRO A 124 19.99 -15.22 0.64
CA PRO A 124 19.72 -16.49 -0.01
C PRO A 124 19.87 -17.61 1.03
N GLN A 125 18.84 -18.46 1.15
CA GLN A 125 18.91 -19.63 2.01
C GLN A 125 20.09 -20.50 1.57
N PRO A 126 21.02 -20.88 2.46
CA PRO A 126 22.03 -21.87 2.11
C PRO A 126 21.31 -23.22 1.89
N LEU A 127 21.66 -23.86 0.76
CA LEU A 127 21.24 -25.20 0.36
C LEU A 127 21.53 -26.26 1.44
#